data_AF-A0A1G7KYE3-F1
#
_entry.id   AF-A0A1G7KYE3-F1
#
_cell.length_a   1.000
_cell.length_b   1.000
_cell.length_c   1.000
_cell.angle_alpha   90.00
_cell.angle_beta   90.00
_cell.angle_gamma   90.00
#
_symmetry.space_group_name_H-M   'P 1'
#
loop_
_entity.id
_entity.type
_entity.pdbx_description
1 polymer ?
#
loop_
_entity_poly.entity_id
_entity_poly.type
_entity_poly.pdbx_seq_one_letter_code
_entity_poly.pdbx_strand_id
1 'polypeptide(L)'
;MRSAVAVGAVLAAVVLAGCSLPSETLGAGTDPWSETEFVVAVDAGPRDSADNYTADTRAAIAFWEANAQQYLGHPVEFTLRPDAADPDVVVRVVAEVTDCGTEEHAAGCAPLADDLREQPKPVTVRVRRGFDRESTRQVLKHEFGHILGQGHDDRPADVMMAKSTLATEPRPDATERPVPWRDPELAVYLDAGNVSAEDRAQVREQMGHALDYYADGAAGTVPANVSFRRVDDRAAADVVIAFPNELPCEAIDRSRGSCRQLTGIDPDGDGASERYTRAEIYLTGLAPDAVGWHVGRWLGDAFGAADESDLAPPFRDASYEDRRSDWWR
;
A
#
# COMPACT_ATOMS: atom_id res chain seq x y z
N MET A 1 -26.10 -18.32 0.49
CA MET A 1 -25.93 -17.25 -0.52
C MET A 1 -24.47 -17.25 -0.93
N ARG A 2 -24.14 -17.25 -2.23
CA ARG A 2 -22.74 -17.24 -2.68
C ARG A 2 -22.25 -15.80 -2.65
N SER A 3 -21.32 -15.50 -1.76
CA SER A 3 -20.68 -14.19 -1.62
C SER A 3 -19.99 -13.80 -2.93
N ALA A 4 -20.33 -12.65 -3.47
CA ALA A 4 -19.63 -12.03 -4.59
C ALA A 4 -18.63 -11.03 -4.01
N VAL A 5 -17.35 -11.37 -4.08
CA VAL A 5 -16.22 -10.46 -3.80
C VAL A 5 -16.00 -9.65 -5.08
N ALA A 6 -16.14 -8.33 -5.01
CA ALA A 6 -15.87 -7.43 -6.13
C ALA A 6 -14.54 -6.72 -5.89
N VAL A 7 -13.69 -6.76 -6.92
CA VAL A 7 -12.32 -6.24 -6.97
C VAL A 7 -12.33 -4.71 -6.80
N GLY A 8 -11.78 -4.23 -5.69
CA GLY A 8 -11.59 -2.81 -5.41
C GLY A 8 -10.37 -2.25 -6.16
N ALA A 9 -10.46 -0.99 -6.59
CA ALA A 9 -9.33 -0.30 -7.22
C ALA A 9 -8.23 -0.06 -6.17
N VAL A 10 -7.08 -0.70 -6.38
CA VAL A 10 -5.87 -0.59 -5.57
C VAL A 10 -5.07 0.64 -6.01
N LEU A 11 -4.83 1.57 -5.09
CA LEU A 11 -3.94 2.71 -5.30
C LEU A 11 -2.53 2.33 -4.83
N ALA A 12 -1.70 1.90 -5.77
CA ALA A 12 -0.27 1.70 -5.53
C ALA A 12 0.42 3.04 -5.25
N ALA A 13 1.30 3.06 -4.24
CA ALA A 13 2.10 4.23 -3.90
C ALA A 13 3.18 4.46 -4.98
N VAL A 14 3.01 5.53 -5.76
CA VAL A 14 4.00 5.98 -6.75
C VAL A 14 5.03 6.86 -6.04
N VAL A 15 6.28 6.42 -5.93
CA VAL A 15 7.38 7.20 -5.36
C VAL A 15 8.28 7.74 -6.49
N LEU A 16 8.70 8.99 -6.37
CA LEU A 16 9.56 9.72 -7.30
C LEU A 16 11.04 9.57 -6.92
N ALA A 17 11.92 9.39 -7.91
CA ALA A 17 13.36 9.55 -7.84
C ALA A 17 13.79 10.73 -8.74
N GLY A 18 14.66 11.62 -8.26
CA GLY A 18 15.00 12.89 -8.93
C GLY A 18 16.20 13.60 -8.30
N CYS A 19 17.24 13.90 -9.08
CA CYS A 19 18.44 14.61 -8.63
C CYS A 19 19.24 15.31 -9.75
N SER A 20 19.99 16.37 -9.41
CA SER A 20 20.96 17.07 -10.29
C SER A 20 22.20 17.55 -9.51
N LEU A 21 23.31 17.76 -10.24
CA LEU A 21 24.75 17.67 -9.87
C LEU A 21 25.44 18.93 -9.29
N PRO A 22 26.66 18.74 -8.71
CA PRO A 22 27.81 19.55 -9.09
C PRO A 22 29.01 18.69 -9.57
N SER A 23 29.63 19.10 -10.69
CA SER A 23 30.83 18.48 -11.26
C SER A 23 32.11 19.23 -10.85
N GLU A 24 33.11 18.49 -10.37
CA GLU A 24 34.53 18.88 -10.47
C GLU A 24 35.34 17.68 -10.96
N THR A 25 36.07 17.86 -12.05
CA THR A 25 36.94 16.84 -12.69
C THR A 25 38.41 17.13 -12.42
N LEU A 26 39.17 16.12 -12.00
CA LEU A 26 40.64 16.10 -12.07
C LEU A 26 41.20 14.67 -12.20
N GLY A 27 42.02 14.43 -13.25
CA GLY A 27 43.23 13.60 -13.16
C GLY A 27 43.35 12.37 -14.07
N ALA A 28 44.34 12.39 -14.97
CA ALA A 28 44.66 11.36 -15.96
C ALA A 28 45.06 9.99 -15.38
N GLY A 29 44.54 8.93 -16.03
CA GLY A 29 44.98 7.54 -15.87
C GLY A 29 43.87 6.58 -15.44
N THR A 30 42.63 6.73 -15.95
CA THR A 30 41.53 5.83 -15.62
C THR A 30 41.76 4.46 -16.28
N ASP A 31 42.00 3.43 -15.47
CA ASP A 31 42.16 2.04 -15.94
C ASP A 31 40.96 1.65 -16.80
N PRO A 32 41.13 0.99 -17.97
CA PRO A 32 40.02 0.57 -18.80
C PRO A 32 38.95 -0.20 -17.99
N TRP A 33 37.67 -0.03 -18.33
CA TRP A 33 36.59 -0.78 -17.69
C TRP A 33 36.79 -2.30 -17.72
N SER A 34 37.45 -2.82 -18.76
CA SER A 34 37.81 -4.24 -18.89
C SER A 34 38.89 -4.73 -17.90
N GLU A 35 39.54 -3.81 -17.20
CA GLU A 35 40.64 -4.08 -16.26
C GLU A 35 40.29 -3.64 -14.83
N THR A 36 39.09 -3.08 -14.62
CA THR A 36 38.65 -2.56 -13.32
C THR A 36 37.60 -3.50 -12.70
N GLU A 37 37.90 -4.03 -11.53
CA GLU A 37 36.96 -4.78 -10.68
C GLU A 37 36.58 -3.92 -9.47
N PHE A 38 35.27 -3.76 -9.22
CA PHE A 38 34.77 -2.98 -8.09
C PHE A 38 34.30 -3.87 -6.93
N VAL A 39 34.81 -3.60 -5.75
CA VAL A 39 34.50 -4.31 -4.52
C VAL A 39 33.26 -3.71 -3.89
N VAL A 40 32.23 -4.54 -3.73
CA VAL A 40 30.96 -4.12 -3.11
C VAL A 40 30.84 -4.70 -1.71
N ALA A 41 30.62 -3.85 -0.71
CA ALA A 41 30.22 -4.24 0.64
C ALA A 41 28.73 -4.02 0.87
N VAL A 42 28.17 -4.71 1.87
CA VAL A 42 26.77 -4.58 2.27
C VAL A 42 26.71 -4.29 3.76
N ASP A 43 26.24 -3.09 4.10
CA ASP A 43 25.90 -2.68 5.45
C ASP A 43 24.38 -2.73 5.61
N ALA A 44 23.87 -3.89 6.04
CA ALA A 44 22.45 -4.07 6.33
C ALA A 44 22.02 -3.40 7.64
N GLY A 45 22.96 -3.08 8.53
CA GLY A 45 22.65 -2.70 9.91
C GLY A 45 22.09 -3.86 10.76
N PRO A 46 21.84 -3.62 12.06
CA PRO A 46 21.57 -4.68 13.03
C PRO A 46 20.13 -5.22 13.02
N ARG A 47 19.21 -4.59 12.28
CA ARG A 47 17.78 -4.93 12.29
C ARG A 47 17.31 -5.70 11.07
N ASP A 48 18.24 -6.00 10.17
CA ASP A 48 17.95 -6.42 8.81
C ASP A 48 18.87 -7.61 8.47
N SER A 49 18.43 -8.47 7.54
CA SER A 49 19.17 -9.69 7.20
C SER A 49 20.30 -9.39 6.21
N ALA A 50 21.55 -9.45 6.70
CA ALA A 50 22.74 -9.27 5.88
C ALA A 50 22.79 -10.26 4.69
N ASP A 51 22.39 -11.52 4.90
CA ASP A 51 22.32 -12.54 3.84
C ASP A 51 21.30 -12.18 2.76
N ASN A 52 20.14 -11.64 3.17
CA ASN A 52 19.09 -11.24 2.24
C ASN A 52 19.57 -10.09 1.35
N TYR A 53 20.04 -9.00 1.94
CA TYR A 53 20.53 -7.85 1.17
C TYR A 53 21.78 -8.18 0.36
N THR A 54 22.63 -9.09 0.83
CA THR A 54 23.76 -9.64 0.05
C THR A 54 23.25 -10.35 -1.20
N ALA A 55 22.24 -11.21 -1.08
CA ALA A 55 21.67 -11.91 -2.23
C ALA A 55 20.97 -10.96 -3.21
N ASP A 56 20.30 -9.90 -2.73
CA ASP A 56 19.67 -8.91 -3.61
C ASP A 56 20.69 -8.01 -4.31
N THR A 57 21.74 -7.60 -3.59
CA THR A 57 22.86 -6.85 -4.16
C THR A 57 23.55 -7.67 -5.25
N ARG A 58 23.77 -8.98 -5.01
CA ARG A 58 24.30 -9.89 -6.05
C ARG A 58 23.43 -9.92 -7.29
N ALA A 59 22.10 -9.95 -7.13
CA ALA A 59 21.18 -9.98 -8.26
C ALA A 59 21.19 -8.67 -9.07
N ALA A 60 21.33 -7.52 -8.41
CA ALA A 60 21.46 -6.22 -9.07
C ALA A 60 22.79 -6.08 -9.82
N ILE A 61 23.90 -6.48 -9.19
CA ILE A 61 25.22 -6.55 -9.82
C ILE A 61 25.19 -7.44 -11.07
N ALA A 62 24.70 -8.68 -10.93
CA ALA A 62 24.67 -9.63 -12.04
C ALA A 62 23.82 -9.14 -13.22
N PHE A 63 22.78 -8.36 -12.95
CA PHE A 63 22.00 -7.70 -13.99
C PHE A 63 22.87 -6.73 -14.80
N TRP A 64 23.63 -5.86 -14.15
CA TRP A 64 24.49 -4.91 -14.85
C TRP A 64 25.64 -5.61 -15.56
N GLU A 65 26.34 -6.55 -14.92
CA GLU A 65 27.42 -7.32 -15.57
C GLU A 65 26.95 -8.03 -16.85
N ALA A 66 25.76 -8.63 -16.81
CA ALA A 66 25.20 -9.35 -17.97
C ALA A 66 24.74 -8.41 -19.11
N ASN A 67 24.44 -7.13 -18.81
CA ASN A 67 23.83 -6.21 -19.77
C ASN A 67 24.69 -4.95 -20.06
N ALA A 68 25.84 -4.80 -19.41
CA ALA A 68 26.66 -3.60 -19.48
C ALA A 68 27.10 -3.26 -20.90
N GLN A 69 27.48 -4.26 -21.69
CA GLN A 69 27.85 -4.04 -23.10
C GLN A 69 26.70 -3.42 -23.92
N GLN A 70 25.45 -3.74 -23.61
CA GLN A 70 24.28 -3.22 -24.31
C GLN A 70 23.88 -1.81 -23.84
N TYR A 71 23.93 -1.56 -22.53
CA TYR A 71 23.41 -0.31 -21.95
C TYR A 71 24.49 0.75 -21.71
N LEU A 72 25.72 0.33 -21.38
CA LEU A 72 26.87 1.18 -21.06
C LEU A 72 27.89 1.24 -22.21
N GLY A 73 27.87 0.26 -23.11
CA GLY A 73 28.82 0.17 -24.22
C GLY A 73 30.20 -0.40 -23.85
N HIS A 74 30.39 -0.80 -22.59
CA HIS A 74 31.59 -1.45 -22.06
C HIS A 74 31.19 -2.51 -21.01
N PRO A 75 32.03 -3.51 -20.72
CA PRO A 75 31.81 -4.42 -19.60
C PRO A 75 31.97 -3.69 -18.26
N VAL A 76 31.45 -4.28 -17.20
CA VAL A 76 31.70 -3.92 -15.80
C VAL A 76 31.82 -5.21 -15.01
N GLU A 77 32.71 -5.23 -14.02
CA GLU A 77 32.91 -6.37 -13.13
C GLU A 77 32.86 -5.90 -11.67
N PHE A 78 32.08 -6.62 -10.85
CA PHE A 78 31.97 -6.37 -9.42
C PHE A 78 32.29 -7.64 -8.64
N THR A 79 33.05 -7.49 -7.56
CA THR A 79 33.25 -8.56 -6.58
C THR A 79 32.54 -8.20 -5.28
N LEU A 80 31.45 -8.92 -4.99
CA LEU A 80 30.66 -8.76 -3.76
C LEU A 80 31.39 -9.39 -2.57
N ARG A 81 31.87 -8.55 -1.66
CA ARG A 81 32.48 -8.91 -0.37
C ARG A 81 31.72 -8.18 0.73
N PRO A 82 30.65 -8.78 1.29
CA PRO A 82 29.74 -8.09 2.22
C PRO A 82 30.47 -7.40 3.38
N ASP A 83 31.48 -8.05 3.94
CA ASP A 83 32.26 -7.58 5.09
C ASP A 83 33.59 -6.90 4.71
N ALA A 84 33.74 -6.40 3.48
CA ALA A 84 34.96 -5.72 3.07
C ALA A 84 35.21 -4.44 3.89
N ALA A 85 36.42 -4.34 4.47
CA ALA A 85 36.82 -3.19 5.28
C ALA A 85 37.13 -1.93 4.45
N ASP A 86 37.47 -2.10 3.17
CA ASP A 86 37.80 -1.03 2.23
C ASP A 86 37.15 -1.31 0.86
N PRO A 87 35.83 -1.11 0.75
CA PRO A 87 35.09 -1.36 -0.49
C PRO A 87 35.13 -0.15 -1.43
N ASP A 88 34.95 -0.39 -2.73
CA ASP A 88 34.74 0.69 -3.71
C ASP A 88 33.31 1.23 -3.64
N VAL A 89 32.33 0.34 -3.39
CA VAL A 89 30.91 0.65 -3.24
C VAL A 89 30.39 0.04 -1.96
N VAL A 90 29.62 0.79 -1.18
CA VAL A 90 28.88 0.26 -0.02
C VAL A 90 27.38 0.43 -0.24
N VAL A 91 26.66 -0.70 -0.18
CA VAL A 91 25.19 -0.70 -0.11
C VAL A 91 24.79 -0.57 1.36
N ARG A 92 24.12 0.52 1.70
CA ARG A 92 23.61 0.80 3.06
C ARG A 92 22.10 0.67 3.11
N VAL A 93 21.62 -0.20 3.97
CA VAL A 93 20.18 -0.34 4.26
C VAL A 93 19.80 0.69 5.31
N VAL A 94 18.82 1.53 4.99
CA VAL A 94 18.38 2.64 5.85
C VAL A 94 16.89 2.56 6.13
N ALA A 95 16.46 3.13 7.25
CA ALA A 95 15.03 3.22 7.58
C ALA A 95 14.28 4.13 6.62
N GLU A 96 14.89 5.27 6.28
CA GLU A 96 14.36 6.25 5.35
C GLU A 96 15.52 6.88 4.57
N VAL A 97 15.28 7.23 3.32
CA VAL A 97 16.18 8.05 2.51
C VAL A 97 15.66 9.49 2.62
N THR A 98 16.29 10.27 3.50
CA THR A 98 15.83 11.63 3.83
C THR A 98 16.41 12.72 2.92
N ASP A 99 17.50 12.40 2.22
CA ASP A 99 18.17 13.34 1.30
C ASP A 99 18.71 12.55 0.10
N CYS A 100 18.04 12.75 -1.03
CA CYS A 100 18.49 12.39 -2.37
C CYS A 100 18.17 13.55 -3.31
N GLY A 101 18.80 14.71 -3.04
CA GLY A 101 18.64 15.97 -3.77
C GLY A 101 17.23 16.54 -3.73
N THR A 102 16.45 16.43 -4.81
CA THR A 102 15.12 17.10 -4.87
C THR A 102 13.96 16.25 -4.35
N GLU A 103 14.18 14.96 -4.13
CA GLU A 103 13.12 14.07 -3.67
C GLU A 103 13.18 13.83 -2.16
N GLU A 104 12.02 13.95 -1.53
CA GLU A 104 11.80 13.51 -0.15
C GLU A 104 11.21 12.09 -0.18
N HIS A 105 11.71 11.19 0.68
CA HIS A 105 11.24 9.81 0.85
C HIS A 105 11.47 8.83 -0.32
N ALA A 106 12.58 8.99 -1.05
CA ALA A 106 12.98 8.06 -2.11
C ALA A 106 13.12 6.59 -1.63
N ALA A 107 12.95 5.65 -2.56
CA ALA A 107 13.10 4.22 -2.30
C ALA A 107 14.57 3.78 -2.18
N GLY A 108 15.45 4.47 -2.91
CA GLY A 108 16.90 4.33 -2.85
C GLY A 108 17.58 5.68 -3.13
N CYS A 109 18.90 5.71 -3.03
CA CYS A 109 19.68 6.84 -3.49
C CYS A 109 21.14 6.47 -3.73
N ALA A 110 21.65 6.85 -4.88
CA ALA A 110 23.05 6.81 -5.26
C ALA A 110 23.44 8.07 -6.03
N PRO A 111 24.72 8.48 -5.99
CA PRO A 111 25.19 9.55 -6.85
C PRO A 111 25.13 9.11 -8.32
N LEU A 112 24.71 10.03 -9.20
CA LEU A 112 24.90 9.87 -10.64
C LEU A 112 26.37 10.13 -10.95
N ALA A 113 27.11 9.09 -11.32
CA ALA A 113 28.54 9.17 -11.61
C ALA A 113 28.77 9.11 -13.11
N ASP A 114 29.43 10.11 -13.69
CA ASP A 114 29.87 10.06 -15.10
C ASP A 114 30.84 8.90 -15.33
N ASP A 115 31.67 8.59 -14.32
CA ASP A 115 32.58 7.45 -14.30
C ASP A 115 32.78 6.98 -12.85
N LEU A 116 32.46 5.72 -12.56
CA LEU A 116 32.63 5.13 -11.22
C LEU A 116 34.10 5.09 -10.78
N ARG A 117 35.03 4.93 -11.73
CA ARG A 117 36.48 4.82 -11.46
C ARG A 117 37.05 6.11 -10.89
N GLU A 118 36.40 7.24 -11.17
CA GLU A 118 36.82 8.57 -10.74
C GLU A 118 36.14 9.01 -9.44
N GLN A 119 35.21 8.22 -8.90
CA GLN A 119 34.46 8.60 -7.70
C GLN A 119 35.28 8.42 -6.41
N PRO A 120 35.05 9.29 -5.40
CA PRO A 120 35.55 9.07 -4.06
C PRO A 120 35.01 7.76 -3.46
N LYS A 121 35.90 6.93 -2.94
CA LYS A 121 35.57 5.62 -2.36
C LYS A 121 35.39 5.71 -0.83
N PRO A 122 34.42 4.98 -0.25
CA PRO A 122 33.40 4.19 -0.92
C PRO A 122 32.26 5.05 -1.50
N VAL A 123 31.82 4.74 -2.71
CA VAL A 123 30.54 5.25 -3.23
C VAL A 123 29.41 4.63 -2.43
N THR A 124 28.51 5.45 -1.91
CA THR A 124 27.41 4.97 -1.05
C THR A 124 26.12 4.85 -1.85
N VAL A 125 25.61 3.62 -1.96
CA VAL A 125 24.26 3.31 -2.45
C VAL A 125 23.37 3.09 -1.24
N ARG A 126 22.30 3.86 -1.09
CA ARG A 126 21.32 3.70 -0.01
C ARG A 126 20.08 3.01 -0.55
N VAL A 127 19.55 2.07 0.21
CA VAL A 127 18.26 1.41 -0.07
C VAL A 127 17.38 1.48 1.17
N ARG A 128 16.13 1.90 0.99
CA ARG A 128 15.16 1.91 2.08
C ARG A 128 14.72 0.47 2.38
N ARG A 129 14.68 0.11 3.66
CA ARG A 129 14.18 -1.20 4.12
C ARG A 129 12.65 -1.30 4.07
N GLY A 130 12.14 -2.51 4.24
CA GLY A 130 10.70 -2.81 4.34
C GLY A 130 10.01 -3.06 3.00
N PHE A 131 10.78 -3.14 1.93
CA PHE A 131 10.34 -3.63 0.63
C PHE A 131 10.45 -5.14 0.54
N ASP A 132 9.62 -5.75 -0.30
CA ASP A 132 9.80 -7.15 -0.65
C ASP A 132 11.12 -7.37 -1.45
N ARG A 133 11.43 -8.64 -1.73
CA ARG A 133 12.68 -9.00 -2.39
C ARG A 133 12.76 -8.50 -3.84
N GLU A 134 11.66 -8.48 -4.57
CA GLU A 134 11.65 -8.04 -5.96
C GLU A 134 11.82 -6.52 -6.06
N SER A 135 11.10 -5.78 -5.23
CA SER A 135 11.19 -4.33 -5.13
C SER A 135 12.56 -3.87 -4.63
N THR A 136 13.13 -4.57 -3.64
CA THR A 136 14.51 -4.30 -3.17
C THR A 136 15.51 -4.46 -4.30
N ARG A 137 15.42 -5.54 -5.08
CA ARG A 137 16.30 -5.76 -6.25
C ARG A 137 16.08 -4.70 -7.32
N GLN A 138 14.84 -4.29 -7.56
CA GLN A 138 14.52 -3.26 -8.54
C GLN A 138 15.17 -1.93 -8.17
N VAL A 139 15.04 -1.51 -6.91
CA VAL A 139 15.72 -0.32 -6.38
C VAL A 139 17.23 -0.46 -6.52
N LEU A 140 17.82 -1.57 -6.08
CA LEU A 140 19.27 -1.76 -6.20
C LEU A 140 19.76 -1.72 -7.66
N LYS A 141 19.02 -2.30 -8.62
CA LYS A 141 19.37 -2.18 -10.05
C LYS A 141 19.36 -0.71 -10.50
N HIS A 142 18.34 0.03 -10.12
CA HIS A 142 18.22 1.45 -10.44
C HIS A 142 19.40 2.25 -9.88
N GLU A 143 19.70 2.11 -8.59
CA GLU A 143 20.78 2.84 -7.94
C GLU A 143 22.17 2.45 -8.48
N PHE A 144 22.37 1.18 -8.85
CA PHE A 144 23.59 0.76 -9.53
C PHE A 144 23.70 1.36 -10.94
N GLY A 145 22.58 1.64 -11.61
CA GLY A 145 22.59 2.36 -12.89
C GLY A 145 23.15 3.78 -12.73
N HIS A 146 22.77 4.49 -11.67
CA HIS A 146 23.29 5.83 -11.39
C HIS A 146 24.81 5.86 -11.18
N ILE A 147 25.35 4.93 -10.40
CA ILE A 147 26.81 4.88 -10.21
C ILE A 147 27.55 4.41 -11.47
N LEU A 148 26.83 3.94 -12.49
CA LEU A 148 27.34 3.55 -13.81
C LEU A 148 27.00 4.57 -14.91
N GLY A 149 26.53 5.77 -14.54
CA GLY A 149 26.29 6.88 -15.46
C GLY A 149 24.93 6.91 -16.12
N GLN A 150 24.00 6.05 -15.72
CA GLN A 150 22.64 6.02 -16.27
C GLN A 150 21.73 6.99 -15.52
N GLY A 151 21.09 7.90 -16.26
CA GLY A 151 20.00 8.75 -15.79
C GLY A 151 18.62 8.10 -15.95
N HIS A 152 17.57 8.80 -15.54
CA HIS A 152 16.22 8.21 -15.50
C HIS A 152 15.57 7.95 -16.86
N ASP A 153 16.01 8.65 -17.89
CA ASP A 153 15.49 8.50 -19.26
C ASP A 153 16.31 7.48 -20.07
N ASP A 154 17.38 6.93 -19.47
CA ASP A 154 18.23 5.96 -20.13
C ASP A 154 17.64 4.55 -20.10
N ARG A 155 18.22 3.67 -20.93
CA ARG A 155 17.82 2.26 -20.97
C ARG A 155 18.58 1.47 -19.89
N PRO A 156 17.97 0.40 -19.34
CA PRO A 156 16.60 -0.06 -19.61
C PRO A 156 15.55 0.80 -18.90
N ALA A 157 14.52 1.21 -19.63
CA ALA A 157 13.52 2.16 -19.11
C ALA A 157 12.74 1.60 -17.91
N ASP A 158 12.46 0.30 -17.90
CA ASP A 158 11.81 -0.41 -16.79
C ASP A 158 12.68 -0.49 -15.53
N VAL A 159 13.99 -0.26 -15.64
CA VAL A 159 14.92 -0.18 -14.50
C VAL A 159 15.19 1.27 -14.11
N MET A 160 15.51 2.12 -15.09
CA MET A 160 15.99 3.48 -14.82
C MET A 160 14.87 4.51 -14.65
N MET A 161 13.61 4.19 -14.99
CA MET A 161 12.53 5.17 -14.82
C MET A 161 12.45 5.71 -13.38
N ALA A 162 12.25 7.02 -13.27
CA ALA A 162 12.15 7.74 -12.00
C ALA A 162 11.01 7.27 -11.08
N LYS A 163 10.04 6.52 -11.59
CA LYS A 163 8.84 6.08 -10.87
C LYS A 163 8.60 4.61 -11.13
N SER A 164 8.57 3.80 -10.08
CA SER A 164 8.17 2.40 -10.16
C SER A 164 7.17 2.08 -9.07
N THR A 165 6.35 1.05 -9.30
CA THR A 165 5.52 0.46 -8.26
C THR A 165 6.39 -0.50 -7.46
N LEU A 166 6.43 -0.31 -6.14
CA LEU A 166 7.20 -1.14 -5.22
C LEU A 166 6.25 -1.72 -4.18
N ALA A 167 6.43 -3.00 -3.88
CA ALA A 167 5.72 -3.73 -2.86
C ALA A 167 6.54 -3.76 -1.55
N THR A 168 5.83 -3.66 -0.43
CA THR A 168 6.40 -3.87 0.90
C THR A 168 6.47 -5.36 1.23
N GLU A 169 7.20 -5.72 2.28
CA GLU A 169 7.07 -7.07 2.84
C GLU A 169 5.61 -7.34 3.26
N PRO A 170 5.17 -8.62 3.28
CA PRO A 170 3.80 -8.99 3.65
C PRO A 170 3.36 -8.39 4.98
N ARG A 171 2.12 -7.92 5.04
CA ARG A 171 1.51 -7.26 6.21
C ARG A 171 0.15 -7.89 6.53
N PRO A 172 -0.35 -7.74 7.76
CA PRO A 172 -1.69 -8.21 8.08
C PRO A 172 -2.78 -7.43 7.33
N ASP A 173 -3.74 -8.16 6.79
CA ASP A 173 -4.88 -7.64 6.06
C ASP A 173 -5.79 -6.82 6.96
N ALA A 174 -6.61 -5.94 6.37
CA ALA A 174 -7.64 -5.20 7.06
C ALA A 174 -8.62 -6.12 7.79
N THR A 175 -8.93 -7.28 7.21
CA THR A 175 -9.81 -8.32 7.78
C THR A 175 -9.22 -9.01 9.02
N GLU A 176 -7.90 -9.02 9.15
CA GLU A 176 -7.19 -9.62 10.29
C GLU A 176 -6.99 -8.62 11.44
N ARG A 177 -7.35 -7.35 11.23
CA ARG A 177 -7.18 -6.28 12.22
C ARG A 177 -8.44 -6.12 13.07
N PRO A 178 -8.27 -5.93 14.39
CA PRO A 178 -9.40 -5.57 15.25
C PRO A 178 -10.09 -4.26 14.83
N VAL A 179 -9.32 -3.30 14.30
CA VAL A 179 -9.82 -2.07 13.68
C VAL A 179 -9.21 -1.96 12.27
N PRO A 180 -10.00 -2.21 11.21
CA PRO A 180 -9.51 -2.20 9.82
C PRO A 180 -9.15 -0.82 9.25
N TRP A 181 -9.45 0.27 9.96
CA TRP A 181 -9.13 1.65 9.56
C TRP A 181 -7.87 2.19 10.23
N ARG A 182 -7.46 3.41 9.85
CA ARG A 182 -6.36 4.11 10.53
C ARG A 182 -6.73 4.51 11.96
N ASP A 183 -7.93 5.05 12.14
CA ASP A 183 -8.43 5.59 13.41
C ASP A 183 -9.65 4.76 13.88
N PRO A 184 -9.80 4.50 15.19
CA PRO A 184 -11.01 3.89 15.72
C PRO A 184 -12.24 4.84 15.79
N GLU A 185 -12.09 6.16 15.67
CA GLU A 185 -13.21 7.09 15.45
C GLU A 185 -13.50 7.22 13.95
N LEU A 186 -14.60 6.61 13.50
CA LEU A 186 -14.99 6.60 12.08
C LEU A 186 -15.95 7.73 11.73
N ALA A 187 -15.59 8.52 10.71
CA ALA A 187 -16.46 9.54 10.15
C ALA A 187 -17.54 8.92 9.25
N VAL A 188 -18.81 9.20 9.54
CA VAL A 188 -19.95 8.62 8.82
C VAL A 188 -20.75 9.70 8.08
N TYR A 189 -20.89 9.53 6.77
CA TYR A 189 -21.74 10.38 5.93
C TYR A 189 -22.98 9.62 5.48
N LEU A 190 -24.14 10.28 5.56
CA LEU A 190 -25.42 9.75 5.10
C LEU A 190 -25.88 10.50 3.84
N ASP A 191 -25.84 9.83 2.70
CA ASP A 191 -26.41 10.33 1.45
C ASP A 191 -27.90 10.00 1.34
N ALA A 192 -28.73 10.78 2.03
CA ALA A 192 -30.18 10.62 2.04
C ALA A 192 -30.89 11.39 0.89
N GLY A 193 -30.18 11.78 -0.17
CA GLY A 193 -30.73 12.58 -1.27
C GLY A 193 -31.96 11.94 -1.92
N ASN A 194 -31.91 10.63 -2.14
CA ASN A 194 -33.00 9.85 -2.74
C ASN A 194 -33.96 9.23 -1.72
N VAL A 195 -33.80 9.51 -0.43
CA VAL A 195 -34.73 9.06 0.61
C VAL A 195 -35.90 10.04 0.68
N SER A 196 -37.12 9.51 0.71
CA SER A 196 -38.35 10.30 0.81
C SER A 196 -38.34 11.19 2.06
N ALA A 197 -39.03 12.34 2.01
CA ALA A 197 -39.05 13.26 3.15
C ALA A 197 -39.68 12.63 4.40
N GLU A 198 -40.69 11.76 4.23
CA GLU A 198 -41.37 11.04 5.33
C GLU A 198 -40.45 10.00 5.98
N ASP A 199 -39.62 9.31 5.18
CA ASP A 199 -38.79 8.21 5.68
C ASP A 199 -37.45 8.68 6.30
N ARG A 200 -36.99 9.89 5.97
CA ARG A 200 -35.67 10.42 6.38
C ARG A 200 -35.43 10.36 7.89
N ALA A 201 -36.45 10.60 8.70
CA ALA A 201 -36.31 10.55 10.16
C ALA A 201 -36.03 9.12 10.64
N GLN A 202 -36.82 8.16 10.17
CA GLN A 202 -36.67 6.74 10.51
C GLN A 202 -35.36 6.15 9.98
N VAL A 203 -34.93 6.52 8.77
CA VAL A 203 -33.64 6.11 8.22
C VAL A 203 -32.47 6.58 9.10
N ARG A 204 -32.50 7.83 9.57
CA ARG A 204 -31.46 8.36 10.47
C ARG A 204 -31.45 7.66 11.81
N GLU A 205 -32.62 7.36 12.36
CA GLU A 205 -32.77 6.61 13.60
C GLU A 205 -32.21 5.19 13.47
N GLN A 206 -32.61 4.46 12.43
CA GLN A 206 -32.15 3.12 12.12
C GLN A 206 -30.64 3.03 11.86
N MET A 207 -30.09 4.02 11.16
CA MET A 207 -28.64 4.17 11.05
C MET A 207 -27.99 4.39 12.42
N GLY A 208 -28.59 5.23 13.28
CA GLY A 208 -28.14 5.43 14.66
C GLY A 208 -28.02 4.12 15.44
N HIS A 209 -29.05 3.27 15.40
CA HIS A 209 -29.02 1.97 16.07
C HIS A 209 -27.87 1.07 15.60
N ALA A 210 -27.55 1.06 14.30
CA ALA A 210 -26.39 0.33 13.79
C ALA A 210 -25.07 0.88 14.32
N LEU A 211 -24.88 2.20 14.29
CA LEU A 211 -23.65 2.82 14.78
C LEU A 211 -23.47 2.62 16.29
N ASP A 212 -24.54 2.80 17.06
CA ASP A 212 -24.52 2.62 18.52
C ASP A 212 -24.20 1.16 18.88
N TYR A 213 -24.81 0.19 18.19
CA TYR A 213 -24.53 -1.23 18.41
C TYR A 213 -23.05 -1.59 18.24
N TYR A 214 -22.38 -1.01 17.23
CA TYR A 214 -20.94 -1.21 17.01
C TYR A 214 -20.07 -0.40 17.98
N ALA A 215 -20.49 0.80 18.37
CA ALA A 215 -19.80 1.60 19.38
C ALA A 215 -19.84 0.92 20.77
N ASP A 216 -20.91 0.17 21.05
CA ASP A 216 -21.07 -0.65 22.26
C ASP A 216 -20.33 -2.00 22.16
N GLY A 217 -19.51 -2.20 21.13
CA GLY A 217 -18.64 -3.36 20.95
C GLY A 217 -19.27 -4.55 20.24
N ALA A 218 -20.51 -4.43 19.74
CA ALA A 218 -21.19 -5.43 18.91
C ALA A 218 -21.09 -6.87 19.47
N ALA A 219 -21.44 -7.06 20.74
CA ALA A 219 -21.32 -8.35 21.44
C ALA A 219 -19.90 -8.95 21.42
N GLY A 220 -18.88 -8.08 21.41
CA GLY A 220 -17.46 -8.45 21.43
C GLY A 220 -16.86 -8.71 20.05
N THR A 221 -17.60 -8.54 18.95
CA THR A 221 -17.02 -8.67 17.60
C THR A 221 -16.20 -7.47 17.17
N VAL A 222 -16.33 -6.33 17.87
CA VAL A 222 -15.58 -5.10 17.59
C VAL A 222 -15.00 -4.53 18.90
N PRO A 223 -13.78 -3.95 18.87
CA PRO A 223 -13.17 -3.32 20.03
C PRO A 223 -14.02 -2.18 20.62
N ALA A 224 -14.07 -2.09 21.95
CA ALA A 224 -14.85 -1.08 22.68
C ALA A 224 -14.35 0.37 22.53
N ASN A 225 -13.21 0.59 21.86
CA ASN A 225 -12.70 1.93 21.56
C ASN A 225 -13.15 2.44 20.19
N VAL A 226 -13.90 1.65 19.42
CA VAL A 226 -14.51 2.10 18.16
C VAL A 226 -15.64 3.08 18.46
N SER A 227 -15.67 4.19 17.74
CA SER A 227 -16.71 5.20 17.86
C SER A 227 -17.04 5.79 16.49
N PHE A 228 -18.18 6.48 16.39
CA PHE A 228 -18.66 7.04 15.13
C PHE A 228 -18.99 8.51 15.28
N ARG A 229 -18.53 9.31 14.32
CA ARG A 229 -18.84 10.74 14.24
C ARG A 229 -19.52 11.03 12.92
N ARG A 230 -20.71 11.62 12.96
CA ARG A 230 -21.41 12.03 11.74
C ARG A 230 -20.72 13.25 11.12
N VAL A 231 -20.63 13.26 9.79
CA VAL A 231 -20.08 14.37 9.01
C VAL A 231 -21.03 14.74 7.87
N ASP A 232 -20.99 15.99 7.46
CA ASP A 232 -21.76 16.52 6.32
C ASP A 232 -20.96 16.52 5.02
N ASP A 233 -19.64 16.28 5.09
CA ASP A 233 -18.77 16.17 3.92
C ASP A 233 -18.50 14.70 3.59
N ARG A 234 -18.97 14.27 2.42
CA ARG A 234 -18.75 12.92 1.87
C ARG A 234 -17.26 12.61 1.70
N ALA A 235 -16.44 13.58 1.34
CA ALA A 235 -15.02 13.36 1.08
C ALA A 235 -14.24 13.03 2.37
N ALA A 236 -14.70 13.55 3.51
CA ALA A 236 -14.12 13.33 4.83
C ALA A 236 -14.62 12.04 5.52
N ALA A 237 -15.52 11.27 4.89
CA ALA A 237 -16.11 10.10 5.51
C ALA A 237 -15.27 8.83 5.31
N ASP A 238 -15.14 8.05 6.38
CA ASP A 238 -14.64 6.67 6.37
C ASP A 238 -15.74 5.69 5.98
N VAL A 239 -16.99 5.97 6.37
CA VAL A 239 -18.17 5.19 6.03
C VAL A 239 -19.19 6.08 5.34
N VAL A 240 -19.62 5.69 4.13
CA VAL A 240 -20.67 6.36 3.36
C VAL A 240 -21.87 5.42 3.28
N ILE A 241 -23.03 5.90 3.71
CA ILE A 241 -24.29 5.17 3.57
C ILE A 241 -25.12 5.89 2.52
N ALA A 242 -25.40 5.22 1.41
CA ALA A 242 -26.02 5.84 0.23
C ALA A 242 -27.23 5.06 -0.28
N PHE A 243 -28.17 5.81 -0.87
CA PHE A 243 -29.44 5.28 -1.38
C PHE A 243 -29.55 5.48 -2.90
N PRO A 244 -28.76 4.78 -3.73
CA PRO A 244 -28.86 4.93 -5.18
C PRO A 244 -30.16 4.33 -5.71
N ASN A 245 -30.60 4.77 -6.90
CA ASN A 245 -31.75 4.19 -7.59
C ASN A 245 -31.50 2.73 -8.01
N GLU A 246 -30.24 2.38 -8.27
CA GLU A 246 -29.79 1.03 -8.56
C GLU A 246 -28.48 0.76 -7.81
N LEU A 247 -28.36 -0.43 -7.21
CA LEU A 247 -27.13 -0.83 -6.53
C LEU A 247 -25.96 -0.88 -7.53
N PRO A 248 -24.77 -0.38 -7.17
CA PRO A 248 -23.60 -0.38 -8.05
C PRO A 248 -22.88 -1.72 -8.10
N CYS A 249 -23.22 -2.66 -7.21
CA CYS A 249 -22.56 -3.95 -7.11
C CYS A 249 -23.06 -4.93 -8.19
N GLU A 250 -22.14 -5.78 -8.66
CA GLU A 250 -22.43 -6.78 -9.68
C GLU A 250 -23.05 -8.06 -9.09
N ALA A 251 -23.58 -8.91 -9.97
CA ALA A 251 -24.12 -10.25 -9.63
C ALA A 251 -25.26 -10.28 -8.59
N ILE A 252 -25.97 -9.16 -8.39
CA ILE A 252 -27.15 -9.05 -7.53
C ILE A 252 -28.34 -8.43 -8.28
N ASP A 253 -29.55 -8.56 -7.73
CA ASP A 253 -30.68 -7.73 -8.16
C ASP A 253 -30.38 -6.27 -7.78
N ARG A 254 -30.11 -5.44 -8.79
CA ARG A 254 -29.71 -4.05 -8.59
C ARG A 254 -30.88 -3.14 -8.20
N SER A 255 -32.11 -3.61 -8.34
CA SER A 255 -33.31 -2.82 -8.06
C SER A 255 -33.73 -2.85 -6.59
N ARG A 256 -33.18 -3.78 -5.78
CA ARG A 256 -33.53 -3.91 -4.37
C ARG A 256 -32.48 -4.61 -3.52
N GLY A 257 -32.45 -4.26 -2.24
CA GLY A 257 -31.56 -4.87 -1.26
C GLY A 257 -30.44 -3.93 -0.86
N SER A 258 -29.27 -4.50 -0.60
CA SER A 258 -28.11 -3.75 -0.16
C SER A 258 -26.83 -4.44 -0.58
N CYS A 259 -25.77 -3.68 -0.76
CA CYS A 259 -24.42 -4.19 -0.95
C CYS A 259 -23.40 -3.21 -0.39
N ARG A 260 -22.12 -3.55 -0.44
CA ARG A 260 -21.06 -2.63 -0.07
C ARG A 260 -19.87 -2.64 -1.04
N GLN A 261 -19.04 -1.62 -0.94
CA GLN A 261 -17.71 -1.56 -1.53
C GLN A 261 -16.71 -1.12 -0.47
N LEU A 262 -15.52 -1.73 -0.47
CA LEU A 262 -14.41 -1.34 0.39
C LEU A 262 -13.28 -0.81 -0.48
N THR A 263 -12.68 0.28 -0.06
CA THR A 263 -11.46 0.82 -0.66
C THR A 263 -10.41 0.92 0.43
N GLY A 264 -9.18 0.55 0.09
CA GLY A 264 -8.07 0.53 1.02
C GLY A 264 -6.74 0.72 0.34
N ILE A 265 -5.69 0.61 1.14
CA ILE A 265 -4.30 0.60 0.69
C ILE A 265 -3.80 -0.84 0.69
N ASP A 266 -3.03 -1.19 -0.33
CA ASP A 266 -2.39 -2.49 -0.56
C ASP A 266 -0.89 -2.27 -0.85
N PRO A 267 -0.08 -1.91 0.16
CA PRO A 267 1.35 -1.69 -0.03
C PRO A 267 2.17 -2.95 -0.30
N ASP A 268 1.73 -4.16 0.06
CA ASP A 268 2.48 -5.40 -0.26
C ASP A 268 2.06 -6.08 -1.58
N GLY A 269 1.00 -5.59 -2.22
CA GLY A 269 0.62 -5.91 -3.59
C GLY A 269 -0.03 -7.28 -3.77
N ASP A 270 -0.60 -7.85 -2.71
CA ASP A 270 -1.21 -9.19 -2.74
C ASP A 270 -2.70 -9.17 -3.17
N GLY A 271 -3.27 -7.98 -3.35
CA GLY A 271 -4.65 -7.76 -3.78
C GLY A 271 -5.65 -7.65 -2.62
N ALA A 272 -5.22 -7.82 -1.37
CA ALA A 272 -5.97 -7.48 -0.18
C ALA A 272 -5.56 -6.08 0.32
N SER A 273 -6.47 -5.39 1.01
CA SER A 273 -6.12 -4.12 1.63
C SER A 273 -5.71 -4.36 3.07
N GLU A 274 -4.60 -3.81 3.53
CA GLU A 274 -4.18 -3.88 4.93
C GLU A 274 -4.92 -2.87 5.79
N ARG A 275 -5.41 -1.77 5.20
CA ARG A 275 -6.34 -0.85 5.86
C ARG A 275 -7.36 -0.27 4.90
N TYR A 276 -8.59 -0.11 5.37
CA TYR A 276 -9.63 0.60 4.65
C TYR A 276 -9.46 2.10 4.80
N THR A 277 -9.66 2.81 3.69
CA THR A 277 -9.81 4.26 3.62
C THR A 277 -11.26 4.66 3.40
N ARG A 278 -12.09 3.72 2.91
CA ARG A 278 -13.53 3.93 2.74
C ARG A 278 -14.31 2.62 2.75
N ALA A 279 -15.47 2.64 3.41
CA ALA A 279 -16.55 1.68 3.20
C ALA A 279 -17.78 2.42 2.68
N GLU A 280 -18.30 1.98 1.54
CA GLU A 280 -19.55 2.50 0.98
C GLU A 280 -20.63 1.42 1.09
N ILE A 281 -21.70 1.72 1.80
CA ILE A 281 -22.86 0.85 1.99
C ILE A 281 -24.01 1.41 1.17
N TYR A 282 -24.49 0.61 0.22
CA TYR A 282 -25.53 0.97 -0.72
C TYR A 282 -26.83 0.27 -0.37
N LEU A 283 -27.94 1.00 -0.33
CA LEU A 283 -29.26 0.49 -0.02
C LEU A 283 -30.29 0.96 -1.06
N THR A 284 -31.07 0.05 -1.64
CA THR A 284 -32.07 0.38 -2.66
C THR A 284 -33.35 -0.41 -2.40
N GLY A 285 -34.53 0.22 -2.53
CA GLY A 285 -35.81 -0.48 -2.48
C GLY A 285 -36.10 -1.19 -1.14
N LEU A 286 -35.53 -0.70 -0.04
CA LEU A 286 -35.74 -1.21 1.32
C LEU A 286 -36.75 -0.34 2.08
N ALA A 287 -37.55 -0.98 2.94
CA ALA A 287 -38.38 -0.27 3.89
C ALA A 287 -37.49 0.39 4.96
N PRO A 288 -37.86 1.58 5.49
CA PRO A 288 -36.99 2.32 6.40
C PRO A 288 -36.65 1.55 7.68
N ASP A 289 -37.57 0.73 8.19
CA ASP A 289 -37.41 -0.13 9.36
C ASP A 289 -36.35 -1.24 9.19
N ALA A 290 -35.99 -1.59 7.97
CA ALA A 290 -34.96 -2.59 7.68
C ALA A 290 -33.55 -1.99 7.50
N VAL A 291 -33.44 -0.66 7.34
CA VAL A 291 -32.17 0.01 6.99
C VAL A 291 -31.08 -0.27 8.01
N GLY A 292 -31.41 -0.18 9.30
CA GLY A 292 -30.43 -0.34 10.38
C GLY A 292 -29.78 -1.72 10.36
N TRP A 293 -30.59 -2.76 10.14
CA TRP A 293 -30.07 -4.12 10.06
C TRP A 293 -29.10 -4.29 8.89
N HIS A 294 -29.45 -3.76 7.71
CA HIS A 294 -28.60 -3.84 6.52
C HIS A 294 -27.29 -3.05 6.69
N VAL A 295 -27.34 -1.86 7.29
CA VAL A 295 -26.14 -1.08 7.63
C VAL A 295 -25.27 -1.86 8.61
N GLY A 296 -25.85 -2.39 9.69
CA GLY A 296 -25.12 -3.17 10.69
C GLY A 296 -24.46 -4.42 10.10
N ARG A 297 -25.18 -5.18 9.28
CA ARG A 297 -24.65 -6.35 8.57
C ARG A 297 -23.42 -6.02 7.72
N TRP A 298 -23.43 -4.90 7.01
CA TRP A 298 -22.28 -4.51 6.17
C TRP A 298 -21.14 -3.91 6.96
N LEU A 299 -21.42 -3.25 8.10
CA LEU A 299 -20.39 -2.83 9.05
C LEU A 299 -19.66 -4.03 9.64
N GLY A 300 -20.36 -5.07 10.10
CA GLY A 300 -19.71 -6.26 10.67
C GLY A 300 -18.75 -6.95 9.71
N ASP A 301 -19.14 -7.00 8.46
CA ASP A 301 -18.33 -7.57 7.39
C ASP A 301 -17.17 -6.61 7.01
N ALA A 302 -17.37 -5.29 7.09
CA ALA A 302 -16.27 -4.32 6.98
C ALA A 302 -15.34 -4.33 8.21
N PHE A 303 -15.76 -4.90 9.34
CA PHE A 303 -14.93 -5.18 10.53
C PHE A 303 -14.24 -6.55 10.47
N GLY A 304 -14.30 -7.27 9.34
CA GLY A 304 -13.53 -8.49 9.12
C GLY A 304 -14.29 -9.79 9.31
N ALA A 305 -15.61 -9.77 9.48
CA ALA A 305 -16.40 -11.01 9.45
C ALA A 305 -16.30 -11.68 8.07
N ALA A 306 -15.59 -12.81 8.00
CA ALA A 306 -15.34 -13.53 6.75
C ALA A 306 -16.56 -14.33 6.30
N ASP A 307 -17.27 -14.91 7.27
CA ASP A 307 -18.50 -15.65 7.07
C ASP A 307 -19.65 -15.12 7.94
N GLU A 308 -20.87 -15.58 7.64
CA GLU A 308 -22.06 -15.19 8.40
C GLU A 308 -21.95 -15.53 9.89
N SER A 309 -21.27 -16.62 10.25
CA SER A 309 -21.01 -17.01 11.63
C SER A 309 -20.16 -16.00 12.41
N ASP A 310 -19.35 -15.20 11.73
CA ASP A 310 -18.41 -14.27 12.37
C ASP A 310 -19.06 -12.93 12.72
N LEU A 311 -20.21 -12.62 12.10
CA LEU A 311 -20.97 -11.40 12.36
C LEU A 311 -21.51 -11.38 13.79
N ALA A 312 -21.91 -10.22 14.30
CA ALA A 312 -22.62 -10.17 15.57
C ALA A 312 -23.98 -10.89 15.50
N PRO A 313 -24.50 -11.44 16.63
CA PRO A 313 -25.68 -12.31 16.64
C PRO A 313 -26.92 -11.81 15.87
N PRO A 314 -27.29 -10.51 15.91
CA PRO A 314 -28.46 -10.01 15.19
C PRO A 314 -28.36 -10.16 13.66
N PHE A 315 -27.15 -10.29 13.13
CA PHE A 315 -26.87 -10.32 11.69
C PHE A 315 -26.67 -11.74 11.15
N ARG A 316 -26.90 -12.77 11.96
CA ARG A 316 -26.80 -14.20 11.61
C ARG A 316 -28.19 -14.78 11.37
N ASP A 317 -28.40 -15.48 10.27
CA ASP A 317 -29.61 -16.26 9.95
C ASP A 317 -30.94 -15.47 10.11
N ALA A 318 -30.89 -14.13 9.97
CA ALA A 318 -32.01 -13.26 10.28
C ALA A 318 -33.16 -13.39 9.27
N SER A 319 -34.37 -13.63 9.77
CA SER A 319 -35.60 -13.67 8.98
C SER A 319 -36.01 -12.28 8.49
N TYR A 320 -37.05 -12.21 7.66
CA TYR A 320 -37.62 -10.94 7.21
C TYR A 320 -38.12 -10.08 8.38
N GLU A 321 -38.67 -10.70 9.42
CA GLU A 321 -39.22 -10.03 10.59
C GLU A 321 -38.10 -9.55 11.52
N ASP A 322 -37.05 -10.37 11.73
CA ASP A 322 -35.90 -10.00 12.58
C ASP A 322 -35.23 -8.72 12.09
N ARG A 323 -35.08 -8.58 10.77
CA ARG A 323 -34.45 -7.40 10.13
C ARG A 323 -35.22 -6.09 10.36
N ARG A 324 -36.47 -6.16 10.80
CA ARG A 324 -37.37 -5.02 11.06
C ARG A 324 -37.74 -4.90 12.54
N SER A 325 -37.24 -5.82 13.35
CA SER A 325 -37.45 -5.82 14.79
C SER A 325 -36.52 -4.82 15.49
N ASP A 326 -36.64 -4.71 16.81
CA ASP A 326 -35.71 -3.98 17.66
C ASP A 326 -34.41 -4.81 17.89
N TRP A 327 -33.78 -5.28 16.81
CA TRP A 327 -32.64 -6.23 16.81
C TRP A 327 -31.38 -5.70 17.52
N TRP A 328 -31.31 -4.39 17.76
CA TRP A 328 -30.20 -3.72 18.42
C TRP A 328 -30.29 -3.77 19.96
N ARG A 329 -31.33 -4.40 20.51
CA ARG A 329 -31.55 -4.54 21.96
C ARG A 329 -30.99 -5.82 22.55
#